data_AF-A0A966S7K6-F1
#
_entry.id   AF-A0A966S7K6-F1
#
_cell.length_a   1.000
_cell.length_b   1.000
_cell.length_c   1.000
_cell.angle_alpha   90.00
_cell.angle_beta   90.00
_cell.angle_gamma   90.00
#
_symmetry.space_group_name_H-M   'P 1'
#
loop_
_entity.id
_entity.type
_entity.pdbx_description
1 polymer ?
#
loop_
_entity_poly.entity_id
_entity_poly.type
_entity_poly.pdbx_seq_one_letter_code
_entity_poly.pdbx_strand_id
1 'polypeptide(L)' 'IQFQFGLSEDQVIELMRRTLKRSSFNLWRKRVNSGISQKHRATRSEEITRFKCTRQRQISLNKISKR' A
#
# COMPACT_ATOMS: atom_id res chain seq x y z
N ILE A 1 6.82 4.57 -4.48
CA ILE A 1 6.29 4.69 -5.86
C ILE A 1 7.41 5.15 -6.79
N GLN A 2 8.14 6.22 -6.43
CA GLN A 2 9.35 6.64 -7.14
C GLN A 2 10.35 5.49 -7.43
N PHE A 3 10.66 4.63 -6.45
CA PHE A 3 11.58 3.49 -6.65
C PHE A 3 11.13 2.48 -7.73
N GLN A 4 9.83 2.28 -7.93
CA GLN A 4 9.30 1.27 -8.86
C GLN A 4 8.82 1.86 -10.19
N PHE A 5 8.32 3.10 -10.15
CA PHE A 5 7.62 3.72 -11.28
C PHE A 5 8.22 5.05 -11.71
N GLY A 6 9.27 5.54 -11.04
CA GLY A 6 9.93 6.81 -11.36
C GLY A 6 9.10 8.08 -11.07
N LEU A 7 7.86 7.94 -10.58
CA LEU A 7 6.98 9.09 -10.36
C LEU A 7 7.30 9.85 -9.06
N SER A 8 7.33 11.18 -9.15
CA SER A 8 7.38 12.09 -8.00
C SER A 8 6.04 12.11 -7.26
N GLU A 9 6.03 12.63 -6.02
CA GLU A 9 4.77 12.74 -5.26
C GLU A 9 3.73 13.59 -6.00
N ASP A 10 4.16 14.71 -6.60
CA ASP A 10 3.27 15.62 -7.34
C ASP A 10 2.62 14.92 -8.55
N GLN A 11 3.41 14.15 -9.30
CA GLN A 11 2.90 13.36 -10.43
C GLN A 11 1.90 12.29 -9.97
N VAL A 12 2.12 11.68 -8.81
CA VAL A 12 1.18 10.73 -8.22
C VAL A 12 -0.10 11.44 -7.78
N ILE A 13 -0.02 12.64 -7.20
CA ILE A 13 -1.20 13.42 -6.81
C ILE A 13 -2.04 13.77 -8.03
N GLU A 14 -1.42 14.22 -9.12
CA GLU A 14 -2.10 14.53 -10.38
C GLU A 14 -2.80 13.29 -10.97
N LEU A 15 -2.07 12.17 -11.05
CA LEU A 15 -2.61 10.89 -11.52
C LEU A 15 -3.82 10.45 -10.67
N MET A 16 -3.73 10.55 -9.34
CA MET A 16 -4.79 10.13 -8.43
C MET A 16 -6.01 11.05 -8.52
N ARG A 17 -5.82 12.37 -8.74
CA ARG A 17 -6.93 13.31 -8.96
C ARG A 17 -7.72 12.98 -10.23
N ARG A 18 -7.05 12.51 -11.29
CA ARG A 18 -7.70 12.15 -12.56
C ARG A 18 -8.41 10.79 -12.51
N THR A 19 -7.91 9.87 -11.70
CA THR A 19 -8.38 8.46 -11.69
C THR A 19 -9.41 8.17 -10.61
N LEU A 20 -9.37 8.86 -9.47
CA LEU A 20 -10.26 8.60 -8.34
C LEU A 20 -11.44 9.58 -8.31
N LYS A 21 -12.57 9.08 -7.79
CA LYS A 21 -13.68 9.95 -7.36
C LYS A 21 -13.21 10.86 -6.21
N ARG A 22 -13.79 12.06 -6.11
CA ARG A 22 -13.38 13.08 -5.12
C ARG A 22 -13.40 12.57 -3.67
N SER A 23 -14.42 11.81 -3.28
CA SER A 23 -14.52 11.21 -1.94
C SER A 23 -13.39 10.20 -1.68
N SER A 24 -13.08 9.35 -2.66
CA SER A 24 -11.97 8.41 -2.60
C SER A 24 -10.60 9.11 -2.56
N PHE A 25 -10.42 10.18 -3.33
CA PHE A 25 -9.21 11.00 -3.32
C PHE A 25 -8.96 11.62 -1.94
N ASN A 26 -10.00 12.19 -1.32
CA ASN A 26 -9.88 12.78 0.01
C ASN A 26 -9.46 11.74 1.07
N LEU A 27 -10.04 10.54 1.01
CA LEU A 27 -9.68 9.44 1.91
C LEU A 27 -8.24 8.96 1.65
N TRP A 28 -7.84 8.84 0.40
CA TRP A 28 -6.47 8.50 0.01
C TRP A 28 -5.48 9.55 0.53
N ARG A 29 -5.75 10.84 0.33
CA ARG A 29 -4.86 11.92 0.79
C ARG A 29 -4.76 11.95 2.31
N LYS A 30 -5.88 11.73 3.02
CA LYS A 30 -5.87 11.55 4.47
C LYS A 30 -4.93 10.41 4.85
N ARG A 31 -5.02 9.23 4.22
CA ARG A 31 -4.16 8.07 4.54
C ARG A 31 -2.67 8.31 4.24
N VAL A 32 -2.37 8.93 3.10
CA VAL A 32 -0.98 9.28 2.73
C VAL A 32 -0.38 10.27 3.72
N ASN A 33 -1.12 11.31 4.09
CA ASN A 33 -0.68 12.35 5.04
C ASN A 33 -0.72 11.90 6.50
N SER A 34 -1.55 10.90 6.84
CA SER A 34 -1.60 10.30 8.19
C SER A 34 -0.31 9.55 8.52
N GLY A 35 0.60 9.38 7.56
CA GLY A 35 1.94 8.87 7.82
C GLY A 35 1.93 7.44 8.33
N ILE A 36 1.21 6.52 7.65
CA ILE A 36 1.27 5.09 7.94
C ILE A 36 2.73 4.62 7.75
N SER A 37 3.43 4.68 8.87
CA SER A 37 4.60 3.96 9.31
C SER A 37 5.46 3.32 8.19
N GLN A 38 6.37 4.11 7.61
CA GLN A 38 7.60 3.59 6.99
C GLN A 38 8.46 2.80 7.99
N LYS A 39 8.10 2.80 9.29
CA LYS A 39 8.82 2.14 10.37
C LYS A 39 8.99 0.64 10.10
N HIS A 40 8.06 -0.03 9.41
CA HIS A 40 8.23 -1.46 9.12
C HIS A 40 9.49 -1.81 8.34
N ARG A 41 10.03 -0.89 7.52
CA ARG A 41 11.30 -1.11 6.83
C ARG A 41 12.49 -0.71 7.72
N ALA A 42 12.36 0.37 8.50
CA ALA A 42 13.39 0.85 9.42
C ALA A 42 13.57 -0.01 10.68
N THR A 43 12.53 -0.70 11.13
CA THR A 43 12.51 -1.57 12.33
C THR A 43 12.71 -3.05 11.97
N ARG A 44 12.88 -3.38 10.69
CA ARG A 44 13.10 -4.76 10.24
C ARG A 44 14.60 -5.07 10.32
N SER A 45 14.94 -6.16 11.01
CA SER A 45 16.31 -6.69 11.01
C SER A 45 16.73 -7.10 9.58
N GLU A 46 17.96 -6.75 9.22
CA GLU A 46 18.58 -7.07 7.91
C GLU A 46 18.72 -8.58 7.69
N GLU A 47 18.78 -9.37 8.77
CA GLU A 47 18.85 -10.83 8.74
C GLU A 47 17.56 -11.47 8.20
N ILE A 48 16.45 -10.73 8.20
CA ILE A 48 15.15 -11.22 7.74
C ILE A 48 15.07 -11.09 6.21
N THR A 49 15.62 -12.07 5.51
CA THR A 49 15.55 -12.20 4.04
C THR A 49 14.21 -12.77 3.55
N ARG A 50 13.47 -13.49 4.41
CA ARG A 50 12.23 -14.16 4.01
C ARG A 50 11.06 -13.18 3.80
N PHE A 51 10.44 -13.25 2.63
CA PHE A 51 9.20 -12.50 2.32
C PHE A 51 7.93 -13.24 2.76
N LYS A 52 7.97 -14.57 2.83
CA LYS A 52 6.84 -15.45 3.19
C LYS A 52 7.24 -16.39 4.34
N CYS A 53 6.31 -16.71 5.24
CA CYS A 53 6.52 -17.77 6.23
C CYS A 53 6.04 -19.12 5.68
N THR A 54 6.59 -20.23 6.17
CA THR A 54 6.23 -21.60 5.74
C THR A 54 4.75 -21.93 5.98
N ARG A 55 4.12 -21.27 6.96
CA ARG A 55 2.68 -21.42 7.28
C ARG A 55 1.78 -20.45 6.52
N GLN A 56 2.33 -19.59 5.66
CA GLN A 56 1.54 -18.60 4.94
C GLN A 56 0.73 -19.29 3.84
N ARG A 57 -0.58 -19.41 4.06
CA ARG A 57 -1.50 -19.97 3.07
C ARG A 57 -1.70 -18.97 1.93
N GLN A 58 -1.79 -19.48 0.70
CA GLN A 58 -2.26 -18.67 -0.43
C GLN A 58 -3.68 -18.21 -0.13
N ILE A 59 -3.93 -16.90 -0.20
CA ILE A 59 -5.28 -16.36 -0.03
C ILE A 59 -6.07 -16.78 -1.26
N SER A 60 -6.77 -17.92 -1.18
CA SER A 60 -7.86 -18.19 -2.11
C SER A 60 -8.90 -17.11 -1.84
N LEU A 61 -9.20 -16.27 -2.82
CA LEU A 61 -10.23 -15.23 -2.72
C LEU A 61 -11.65 -15.83 -2.68
N ASN A 62 -11.80 -16.99 -2.04
CA ASN A 62 -13.06 -17.65 -1.77
C ASN A 62 -13.86 -16.73 -0.86
N LYS A 63 -14.72 -15.92 -1.48
CA LYS A 63 -15.76 -15.17 -0.79
C LYS A 63 -16.61 -16.20 -0.04
N ILE A 64 -16.41 -16.30 1.26
CA ILE A 64 -17.40 -16.92 2.13
C ILE A 64 -18.62 -15.99 2.04
N SER A 65 -19.59 -16.35 1.19
CA SER A 65 -20.89 -15.69 1.22
C SER A 65 -21.47 -15.95 2.59
N LYS A 66 -21.59 -14.91 3.41
CA LYS A 66 -22.26 -15.04 4.71
C LYS A 66 -23.73 -15.40 4.44
N ARG A 67 -24.19 -16.49 5.05
CA ARG A 67 -25.60 -16.79 5.30
C ARG A 67 -25.99 -16.18 6.64
#